data_AF-A0A7S2BN88-F1
#
_entry.id   AF-A0A7S2BN88-F1
#
_cell.length_a   1.000
_cell.length_b   1.000
_cell.length_c   1.000
_cell.angle_alpha   90.00
_cell.angle_beta   90.00
_cell.angle_gamma   90.00
#
_symmetry.space_group_name_H-M   'P 1'
#
loop_
_entity.id
_entity.type
_entity.pdbx_description
1 polymer ?
#
loop_
_entity_poly.entity_id
_entity_poly.type
_entity_poly.pdbx_seq_one_letter_code
_entity_poly.pdbx_strand_id
1 'polypeptide(L)'
;SLVPKAPLPSMVLKCGDDELLDLLGGWLLVPSKGKRQSLAASLSHDFVRGADLTRAKTGPLTQSGDEQTSLEHTEEVLPPTAPRQGRKRLEDRSSKAVHKTTLWKLNEGGNLKDPTQYLRRDMWIADNGSLCYFSLKEDKRLVLLDSHLFTSSTLAPCPQAARQPAFVLTTTPEHEKEDQTPDEHIFACESEDDYSKWVRAYESLKMEVMG
;
A
#
# COMPACT_ATOMS: atom_id res chain seq x y z
N SER A 1 4.78 -28.18 -37.29
CA SER A 1 5.60 -27.27 -36.45
C SER A 1 5.27 -27.55 -34.99
N LEU A 2 6.22 -28.12 -34.24
CA LEU A 2 6.05 -28.44 -32.82
C LEU A 2 6.08 -27.12 -32.04
N VAL A 3 4.94 -26.70 -31.49
CA VAL A 3 4.91 -25.53 -30.61
C VAL A 3 5.64 -25.90 -29.32
N PRO A 4 6.68 -25.17 -28.90
CA PRO A 4 7.40 -25.48 -27.68
C PRO A 4 6.46 -25.36 -26.47
N LYS A 5 6.35 -26.43 -25.69
CA LYS A 5 5.57 -26.44 -24.45
C LYS A 5 6.23 -25.49 -23.45
N ALA A 6 5.46 -24.67 -22.75
CA ALA A 6 6.02 -23.76 -21.76
C ALA A 6 6.73 -24.56 -20.65
N PRO A 7 7.92 -24.13 -20.20
CA PRO A 7 8.64 -24.82 -19.15
C PRO A 7 7.91 -24.64 -17.82
N LEU A 8 7.40 -25.75 -17.26
CA LEU A 8 6.83 -25.79 -15.92
C LEU A 8 7.94 -26.11 -14.89
N PRO A 9 7.94 -25.48 -13.71
CA PRO A 9 8.86 -25.82 -12.63
C PRO A 9 8.75 -27.29 -12.24
N SER A 10 9.88 -27.91 -11.89
CA SER A 10 9.95 -29.34 -11.53
C SER A 10 9.09 -29.71 -10.32
N MET A 11 8.84 -28.76 -9.40
CA MET A 11 7.93 -28.96 -8.27
C MET A 11 6.48 -29.20 -8.71
N VAL A 12 6.02 -28.48 -9.73
CA VAL A 12 4.65 -28.60 -10.25
C VAL A 12 4.48 -29.93 -10.96
N LEU A 13 5.48 -30.34 -11.75
CA LEU A 13 5.49 -31.65 -12.42
C LEU A 13 5.50 -32.82 -11.43
N LYS A 14 6.09 -32.64 -10.25
CA LYS A 14 6.13 -33.65 -9.18
C LYS A 14 4.83 -33.75 -8.39
N CYS A 15 3.93 -32.76 -8.50
CA CYS A 15 2.66 -32.77 -7.78
C CYS A 15 1.73 -33.90 -8.26
N GLY A 16 1.91 -34.37 -9.50
CA GLY A 16 1.18 -35.52 -10.05
C GLY A 16 -0.30 -35.27 -10.31
N ASP A 17 -0.74 -34.01 -10.26
CA ASP A 17 -2.12 -33.60 -10.53
C ASP A 17 -2.27 -33.27 -12.02
N ASP A 18 -2.88 -34.18 -12.77
CA ASP A 18 -3.05 -34.07 -14.22
C ASP A 18 -3.97 -32.90 -14.60
N GLU A 19 -4.95 -32.56 -13.76
CA GLU A 19 -5.89 -31.45 -14.01
C GLU A 19 -5.20 -30.10 -13.80
N LEU A 20 -4.34 -29.98 -12.79
CA LEU A 20 -3.51 -28.80 -12.58
C LEU A 20 -2.52 -28.60 -13.73
N LEU A 21 -1.93 -29.69 -14.23
CA LEU A 21 -0.99 -29.65 -15.33
C LEU A 21 -1.68 -29.27 -16.65
N ASP A 22 -2.93 -29.68 -16.86
CA ASP A 22 -3.73 -29.25 -18.01
C ASP A 22 -4.13 -27.77 -17.92
N LEU A 23 -4.56 -27.30 -16.75
CA LEU A 23 -4.87 -25.89 -16.52
C LEU A 23 -3.65 -25.00 -16.82
N LEU A 24 -2.49 -25.36 -16.27
CA LEU A 24 -1.28 -24.56 -16.44
C LEU A 24 -0.73 -24.67 -17.87
N GLY A 25 -0.62 -25.87 -18.43
CA GLY A 25 0.02 -26.11 -19.72
C GLY A 25 -0.89 -25.89 -20.94
N GLY A 26 -2.16 -26.23 -20.80
CA GLY A 26 -3.17 -26.23 -21.86
C GLY A 26 -4.03 -24.97 -21.93
N TRP A 27 -4.19 -24.24 -20.82
CA TRP A 27 -5.03 -23.03 -20.77
C TRP A 27 -4.22 -21.75 -20.54
N LEU A 28 -3.40 -21.71 -19.48
CA LEU A 28 -2.76 -20.47 -19.01
C LEU A 28 -1.42 -20.17 -19.69
N LEU A 29 -0.52 -21.15 -19.78
CA LEU A 29 0.86 -20.97 -20.25
C LEU A 29 1.03 -21.38 -21.73
N VAL A 30 -0.03 -21.25 -22.53
CA VAL A 30 0.05 -21.53 -23.97
C VAL A 30 0.78 -20.38 -24.68
N PRO A 31 1.89 -20.63 -25.41
CA PRO A 31 2.64 -19.57 -26.08
C PRO A 31 1.84 -18.84 -27.17
N SER A 32 0.89 -19.52 -27.80
CA SER A 32 0.05 -18.95 -28.84
C SER A 32 -1.12 -18.16 -28.24
N LYS A 33 -1.15 -16.85 -28.50
CA LYS A 33 -2.20 -15.92 -28.01
C LYS A 33 -3.62 -16.37 -28.38
N GLY A 34 -3.82 -16.92 -29.58
CA GLY A 34 -5.15 -17.35 -30.04
C GLY A 34 -5.65 -18.67 -29.44
N LYS A 35 -4.76 -19.42 -28.76
CA LYS A 35 -5.10 -20.69 -28.10
C LYS A 35 -5.08 -20.58 -26.58
N ARG A 36 -4.57 -19.47 -26.04
CA ARG A 36 -4.52 -19.21 -24.61
C ARG A 36 -5.90 -18.79 -24.12
N GLN A 37 -6.34 -19.42 -23.04
CA GLN A 37 -7.61 -19.05 -22.41
C GLN A 37 -7.44 -17.81 -21.54
N SER A 38 -8.50 -17.03 -21.40
CA SER A 38 -8.50 -15.91 -20.45
C SER A 38 -8.51 -16.43 -19.01
N LEU A 39 -8.12 -15.57 -18.06
CA LEU A 39 -8.23 -15.90 -16.64
C LEU A 39 -9.68 -16.20 -16.25
N ALA A 40 -10.63 -15.41 -16.77
CA ALA A 40 -12.05 -15.63 -16.54
C ALA A 40 -12.53 -17.00 -17.07
N ALA A 41 -12.11 -17.38 -18.28
CA ALA A 41 -12.43 -18.70 -18.84
C ALA A 41 -11.83 -19.82 -17.98
N SER A 42 -10.60 -19.64 -17.49
CA SER A 42 -9.88 -20.63 -16.68
C SER A 42 -10.57 -20.97 -15.36
N LEU A 43 -11.47 -20.12 -14.86
CA LEU A 43 -12.32 -20.43 -13.70
C LEU A 43 -13.34 -21.54 -13.97
N SER A 44 -13.61 -21.85 -15.23
CA SER A 44 -14.50 -22.93 -15.65
C SER A 44 -13.77 -24.27 -15.85
N HIS A 45 -12.45 -24.32 -15.62
CA HIS A 45 -11.65 -25.53 -15.76
C HIS A 45 -11.95 -26.53 -14.63
N ASP A 46 -11.90 -27.84 -14.92
CA ASP A 46 -12.26 -28.91 -13.97
C ASP A 46 -11.44 -28.85 -12.67
N PHE A 47 -10.12 -28.62 -12.76
CA PHE A 47 -9.28 -28.33 -11.59
C PHE A 47 -9.83 -27.23 -10.66
N VAL A 48 -10.37 -26.13 -11.21
CA VAL A 48 -10.88 -24.99 -10.42
C VAL A 48 -12.32 -25.25 -9.97
N ARG A 49 -13.11 -25.91 -10.80
CA ARG A 49 -14.51 -26.25 -10.53
C ARG A 49 -14.66 -27.36 -9.49
N GLY A 50 -13.74 -28.32 -9.49
CA GLY A 50 -13.66 -29.43 -8.55
C GLY A 50 -12.95 -29.05 -7.25
N ALA A 51 -12.14 -27.99 -7.26
CA ALA A 51 -11.65 -27.38 -6.04
C ALA A 51 -12.84 -26.78 -5.28
N ASP A 52 -13.15 -27.35 -4.12
CA ASP A 52 -14.00 -26.69 -3.12
C ASP A 52 -13.21 -25.47 -2.62
N LEU A 53 -13.28 -24.37 -3.40
CA LEU A 53 -12.69 -23.08 -3.11
C LEU A 53 -13.47 -22.46 -1.96
N THR A 54 -13.41 -23.12 -0.81
CA THR A 54 -13.89 -22.57 0.45
C THR A 54 -13.19 -21.24 0.65
N ARG A 55 -13.99 -20.23 0.93
CA ARG A 55 -13.52 -18.87 1.17
C ARG A 55 -12.44 -18.94 2.25
N ALA A 56 -11.19 -18.68 1.87
CA ALA A 56 -10.08 -18.75 2.80
C ALA A 56 -10.39 -17.84 4.01
N LYS A 57 -10.38 -18.41 5.22
CA LYS A 57 -10.61 -17.69 6.49
C LYS A 57 -9.58 -16.58 6.78
N THR A 58 -8.61 -16.37 5.89
CA THR A 58 -7.54 -15.39 5.97
C THR A 58 -7.83 -14.10 5.20
N GLY A 59 -8.98 -13.96 4.55
CA GLY A 59 -9.45 -12.69 4.00
C GLY A 59 -10.07 -11.79 5.09
N PRO A 60 -9.75 -10.48 5.15
CA PRO A 60 -10.33 -9.56 6.14
C PRO A 60 -11.81 -9.21 5.88
N LEU A 61 -12.47 -9.89 4.93
CA LEU A 61 -13.80 -9.55 4.41
C LEU A 61 -14.91 -10.57 4.77
N THR A 62 -14.72 -11.42 5.77
CA THR A 62 -15.74 -12.40 6.21
C THR A 62 -16.03 -12.35 7.69
N GLN A 63 -16.94 -11.45 8.08
CA GLN A 63 -17.93 -11.77 9.09
C GLN A 63 -19.31 -11.58 8.45
N SER A 64 -20.27 -12.38 8.91
CA SER A 64 -21.67 -12.54 8.46
C SER A 64 -21.85 -13.24 7.11
N GLY A 65 -22.68 -14.26 6.97
CA GLY A 65 -23.58 -14.95 7.89
C GLY A 65 -24.46 -15.84 7.01
N ASP A 66 -24.47 -17.15 7.24
CA ASP A 66 -25.43 -18.04 6.61
C ASP A 66 -26.79 -17.78 7.26
N GLU A 67 -27.76 -17.26 6.50
CA GLU A 67 -29.17 -17.59 6.67
C GLU A 67 -29.94 -17.26 5.38
N GLN A 68 -30.61 -18.28 4.84
CA GLN A 68 -31.51 -18.21 3.70
C GLN A 68 -32.69 -17.28 4.02
N THR A 69 -32.94 -16.22 3.22
CA THR A 69 -34.30 -15.73 2.95
C THR A 69 -34.34 -14.70 1.81
N SER A 70 -35.21 -14.98 0.85
CA SER A 70 -36.04 -14.13 -0.02
C SER A 70 -35.57 -12.73 -0.48
N LEU A 71 -35.60 -12.58 -1.80
CA LEU A 71 -35.56 -11.34 -2.58
C LEU A 71 -36.66 -10.35 -2.18
N GLU A 72 -36.29 -9.23 -1.55
CA GLU A 72 -37.04 -7.97 -1.64
C GLU A 72 -36.07 -6.79 -1.86
N HIS A 73 -36.35 -6.02 -2.91
CA HIS A 73 -35.68 -4.77 -3.26
C HIS A 73 -35.84 -3.76 -2.12
N THR A 74 -34.75 -3.45 -1.42
CA THR A 74 -34.65 -2.25 -0.59
C THR A 74 -33.45 -1.47 -1.08
N GLU A 75 -33.64 -0.18 -1.38
CA GLU A 75 -32.57 0.72 -1.81
C GLU A 75 -31.45 0.72 -0.77
N GLU A 76 -30.31 0.11 -1.11
CA GLU A 76 -29.11 0.10 -0.28
C GLU A 76 -28.52 1.52 -0.23
N VAL A 77 -28.88 2.26 0.82
CA VAL A 77 -28.04 3.35 1.32
C VAL A 77 -26.71 2.72 1.72
N LEU A 78 -25.68 2.93 0.89
CA LEU A 78 -24.32 2.45 1.14
C LEU A 78 -23.92 2.78 2.59
N PRO A 79 -23.42 1.80 3.37
CA PRO A 79 -22.99 2.06 4.73
C PRO A 79 -21.88 3.11 4.73
N PRO A 80 -21.83 3.98 5.75
CA PRO A 80 -20.74 4.96 5.89
C PRO A 80 -19.40 4.23 5.82
N THR A 81 -18.49 4.79 5.03
CA THR A 81 -17.16 4.22 4.73
C THR A 81 -16.56 3.62 5.98
N ALA A 82 -16.37 2.29 5.97
CA ALA A 82 -15.82 1.57 7.11
C ALA A 82 -14.52 2.27 7.56
N PRO A 83 -14.32 2.49 8.88
CA PRO A 83 -13.11 3.12 9.38
C PRO A 83 -11.92 2.32 8.86
N ARG A 84 -11.02 2.98 8.12
CA ARG A 84 -9.81 2.37 7.55
C ARG A 84 -9.09 1.65 8.70
N GLN A 85 -9.16 0.32 8.74
CA GLN A 85 -8.40 -0.48 9.70
C GLN A 85 -6.95 -0.05 9.57
N GLY A 86 -6.36 0.41 10.68
CA GLY A 86 -5.00 0.94 10.69
C GLY A 86 -4.06 -0.06 10.00
N ARG A 87 -3.54 0.31 8.84
CA ARG A 87 -2.58 -0.52 8.11
C ARG A 87 -1.43 -0.80 9.07
N LYS A 88 -1.14 -2.08 9.32
CA LYS A 88 0.02 -2.47 10.13
C LYS A 88 1.26 -1.92 9.44
N ARG A 89 1.87 -0.89 10.03
CA ARG A 89 3.04 -0.21 9.45
C ARG A 89 4.24 -1.14 9.51
N LEU A 90 5.08 -1.08 8.48
CA LEU A 90 6.31 -1.85 8.42
C LEU A 90 7.30 -1.31 9.46
N GLU A 91 8.03 -2.21 10.12
CA GLU A 91 9.09 -1.84 11.05
C GLU A 91 10.35 -1.44 10.27
N ASP A 92 10.94 -0.30 10.62
CA ASP A 92 12.18 0.19 10.02
C ASP A 92 13.38 -0.54 10.63
N ARG A 93 14.17 -1.18 9.76
CA ARG A 93 15.39 -1.92 10.11
C ARG A 93 16.68 -1.23 9.62
N SER A 94 16.57 0.01 9.14
CA SER A 94 17.73 0.77 8.66
C SER A 94 18.74 1.05 9.78
N SER A 95 20.02 0.96 9.41
CA SER A 95 21.13 1.18 10.34
C SER A 95 21.53 2.65 10.42
N LYS A 96 21.25 3.43 9.36
CA LYS A 96 21.64 4.84 9.23
C LYS A 96 20.45 5.71 8.87
N ALA A 97 20.49 6.94 9.37
CA ALA A 97 19.57 8.00 9.00
C ALA A 97 20.34 9.07 8.20
N VAL A 98 19.83 9.42 7.02
CA VAL A 98 20.35 10.50 6.18
C VAL A 98 20.08 11.86 6.83
N HIS A 99 18.86 12.02 7.35
CA HIS A 99 18.45 13.19 8.12
C HIS A 99 17.54 12.74 9.26
N LYS A 100 17.76 13.24 10.47
CA LYS A 100 16.96 12.89 11.65
C LYS A 100 16.76 14.12 12.53
N THR A 101 15.51 14.47 12.79
CA THR A 101 15.11 15.56 13.70
C THR A 101 13.72 15.26 14.27
N THR A 102 13.28 16.07 15.24
CA THR A 102 11.95 15.95 15.80
C THR A 102 10.96 16.83 15.02
N LEU A 103 9.83 16.26 14.61
CA LEU A 103 8.77 16.94 13.88
C LEU A 103 7.45 16.87 14.64
N TRP A 104 6.59 17.85 14.41
CA TRP A 104 5.20 17.85 14.82
C TRP A 104 4.34 17.33 13.67
N LYS A 105 3.88 16.08 13.77
CA LYS A 105 3.00 15.48 12.75
C LYS A 105 1.54 15.70 13.13
N LEU A 106 0.73 16.19 12.19
CA LEU A 106 -0.73 16.27 12.38
C LEU A 106 -1.34 14.85 12.46
N ASN A 107 -2.26 14.64 13.39
CA ASN A 107 -3.03 13.40 13.47
C ASN A 107 -3.83 13.14 12.19
N GLU A 108 -4.08 11.86 11.90
CA GLU A 108 -4.96 11.47 10.79
C GLU A 108 -6.37 12.04 11.04
N GLY A 109 -6.87 12.84 10.08
CA GLY A 109 -8.14 13.56 10.21
C GLY A 109 -8.12 14.72 11.23
N GLY A 110 -6.96 15.11 11.74
CA GLY A 110 -6.81 16.20 12.69
C GLY A 110 -7.13 17.57 12.07
N ASN A 111 -7.62 18.50 12.90
CA ASN A 111 -7.81 19.87 12.47
C ASN A 111 -6.46 20.60 12.40
N LEU A 112 -6.08 20.98 11.20
CA LEU A 112 -4.87 21.72 10.89
C LEU A 112 -4.73 23.06 11.67
N LYS A 113 -5.85 23.70 12.02
CA LYS A 113 -5.85 24.95 12.80
C LYS A 113 -5.74 24.73 14.31
N ASP A 114 -5.74 23.49 14.77
CA ASP A 114 -5.64 23.16 16.19
C ASP A 114 -4.23 22.62 16.54
N PRO A 115 -3.41 23.37 17.28
CA PRO A 115 -2.04 22.96 17.62
C PRO A 115 -1.97 21.76 18.56
N THR A 116 -3.08 21.36 19.19
CA THR A 116 -3.16 20.18 20.09
C THR A 116 -3.30 18.87 19.30
N GLN A 117 -3.71 18.94 18.03
CA GLN A 117 -3.82 17.79 17.13
C GLN A 117 -2.47 17.39 16.50
N TYR A 118 -1.40 18.10 16.84
CA TYR A 118 -0.05 17.79 16.39
C TYR A 118 0.68 16.98 17.45
N LEU A 119 1.23 15.83 17.04
CA LEU A 119 2.03 14.97 17.89
C LEU A 119 3.50 15.13 17.55
N ARG A 120 4.31 15.39 18.58
CA ARG A 120 5.76 15.39 18.49
C ARG A 120 6.25 13.96 18.26
N ARG A 121 7.05 13.77 17.21
CA ARG A 121 7.61 12.48 16.79
C ARG A 121 9.06 12.68 16.34
N ASP A 122 9.93 11.78 16.76
CA ASP A 122 11.25 11.67 16.16
C ASP A 122 11.11 11.05 14.79
N MET A 123 11.55 11.79 13.77
CA MET A 123 11.41 11.42 12.36
C MET A 123 12.77 11.40 11.68
N TRP A 124 12.92 10.51 10.71
CA TRP A 124 14.14 10.43 9.93
C TRP A 124 13.90 9.91 8.52
N ILE A 125 14.79 10.28 7.62
CA ILE A 125 14.95 9.65 6.30
C ILE A 125 15.98 8.53 6.47
N ALA A 126 15.58 7.30 6.23
CA ALA A 126 16.47 6.14 6.27
C ALA A 126 17.42 6.10 5.07
N ASP A 127 18.51 5.36 5.18
CA ASP A 127 19.48 5.11 4.09
C ASP A 127 18.87 4.45 2.84
N ASN A 128 17.74 3.76 2.99
CA ASN A 128 16.97 3.20 1.87
C ASN A 128 16.00 4.20 1.23
N GLY A 129 16.00 5.47 1.66
CA GLY A 129 15.10 6.52 1.16
C GLY A 129 13.69 6.52 1.74
N SER A 130 13.39 5.68 2.73
CA SER A 130 12.08 5.66 3.39
C SER A 130 11.96 6.76 4.45
N LEU A 131 10.77 7.36 4.58
CA LEU A 131 10.46 8.27 5.68
C LEU A 131 9.93 7.47 6.88
N CYS A 132 10.61 7.58 8.01
CA CYS A 132 10.38 6.77 9.19
C CYS A 132 10.13 7.64 10.43
N TYR A 133 9.54 7.04 11.47
CA TYR A 133 9.31 7.69 12.76
C TYR A 133 9.35 6.70 13.92
N PHE A 134 9.57 7.22 15.13
CA PHE A 134 9.49 6.43 16.35
C PHE A 134 8.07 6.47 16.93
N SER A 135 7.46 5.30 17.12
CA SER A 135 6.17 5.15 17.77
C SER A 135 6.37 4.87 19.25
N LEU A 136 6.09 5.87 20.10
CA LEU A 136 6.09 5.69 21.56
C LEU A 136 5.06 4.65 22.04
N LYS A 137 3.96 4.47 21.29
CA LYS A 137 2.89 3.53 21.64
C LYS A 137 3.33 2.07 21.45
N GLU A 138 4.09 1.82 20.39
CA GLU A 138 4.55 0.47 20.03
C GLU A 138 6.01 0.22 20.45
N ASP A 139 6.69 1.25 20.96
CA ASP A 139 8.12 1.27 21.27
C ASP A 139 8.99 0.80 20.08
N LYS A 140 8.63 1.27 18.88
CA LYS A 140 9.17 0.77 17.61
C LYS A 140 9.47 1.87 16.61
N ARG A 141 10.47 1.59 15.77
CA ARG A 141 10.80 2.35 14.56
C ARG A 141 9.87 1.88 13.44
N LEU A 142 9.06 2.78 12.89
CA LEU A 142 8.06 2.44 11.88
C LEU A 142 8.29 3.26 10.61
N VAL A 143 8.06 2.63 9.46
CA VAL A 143 8.02 3.29 8.15
C VAL A 143 6.68 4.01 8.02
N LEU A 144 6.74 5.32 7.77
CA LEU A 144 5.56 6.12 7.43
C LEU A 144 5.28 6.06 5.94
N LEU A 145 6.29 6.34 5.12
CA LEU A 145 6.28 6.23 3.67
C LEU A 145 7.49 5.41 3.25
N ASP A 146 7.29 4.41 2.41
CA ASP A 146 8.42 3.70 1.79
C ASP A 146 9.14 4.60 0.78
N SER A 147 10.29 4.12 0.30
CA SER A 147 11.13 4.85 -0.64
C SER A 147 10.41 5.26 -1.94
N HIS A 148 9.54 4.39 -2.46
CA HIS A 148 8.82 4.65 -3.71
C HIS A 148 7.76 5.74 -3.51
N LEU A 149 6.94 5.63 -2.46
CA LEU A 149 5.92 6.63 -2.12
C LEU A 149 6.54 7.96 -1.70
N PHE A 150 7.62 7.93 -0.94
CA PHE A 150 8.29 9.15 -0.50
C PHE A 150 8.92 9.91 -1.67
N THR A 151 9.59 9.20 -2.59
CA THR A 151 10.21 9.82 -3.77
C THR A 151 9.17 10.29 -4.79
N SER A 152 8.04 9.60 -4.94
CA SER A 152 6.96 10.01 -5.83
C SER A 152 6.06 11.11 -5.26
N SER A 153 6.14 11.37 -3.95
CA SER A 153 5.34 12.41 -3.29
C SER A 153 5.68 13.82 -3.78
N THR A 154 4.85 14.80 -3.42
CA THR A 154 5.14 16.23 -3.59
C THR A 154 5.24 16.89 -2.22
N LEU A 155 6.23 17.77 -2.05
CA LEU A 155 6.43 18.56 -0.83
C LEU A 155 6.05 20.00 -1.15
N ALA A 156 5.15 20.58 -0.35
CA ALA A 156 4.74 21.98 -0.48
C ALA A 156 4.69 22.69 0.88
N PRO A 157 4.94 24.01 0.96
CA PRO A 157 4.74 24.78 2.19
C PRO A 157 3.27 24.76 2.64
N CYS A 158 3.03 24.80 3.95
CA CYS A 158 1.70 24.75 4.55
C CYS A 158 1.45 25.95 5.49
N PRO A 159 1.21 27.16 4.96
CA PRO A 159 1.05 28.39 5.76
C PRO A 159 -0.21 28.37 6.66
N GLN A 160 -1.20 27.53 6.32
CA GLN A 160 -2.43 27.37 7.08
C GLN A 160 -2.26 26.59 8.39
N ALA A 161 -1.13 25.90 8.58
CA ALA A 161 -0.88 25.09 9.78
C ALA A 161 -0.79 25.94 11.05
N ALA A 162 -1.40 25.45 12.13
CA ALA A 162 -1.35 26.10 13.44
C ALA A 162 0.07 26.20 14.02
N ARG A 163 0.97 25.33 13.57
CA ARG A 163 2.39 25.33 13.90
C ARG A 163 3.19 25.68 12.65
N GLN A 164 4.11 26.62 12.77
CA GLN A 164 5.00 27.05 11.71
C GLN A 164 6.46 26.94 12.18
N PRO A 165 7.42 26.71 11.27
CA PRO A 165 7.22 26.49 9.83
C PRO A 165 6.71 25.09 9.50
N ALA A 166 5.87 24.95 8.48
CA ALA A 166 5.22 23.69 8.14
C ALA A 166 5.20 23.37 6.64
N PHE A 167 5.20 22.08 6.32
CA PHE A 167 5.04 21.55 4.97
C PHE A 167 4.01 20.40 4.94
N VAL A 168 3.47 20.16 3.76
CA VAL A 168 2.63 19.01 3.43
C VAL A 168 3.37 18.12 2.45
N LEU A 169 3.32 16.81 2.72
CA LEU A 169 3.72 15.76 1.79
C LEU A 169 2.46 15.11 1.23
N THR A 170 2.26 15.17 -0.07
CA THR A 170 1.13 14.58 -0.77
C THR A 170 1.61 13.39 -1.59
N THR A 171 1.09 12.19 -1.29
CA THR A 171 1.42 10.97 -2.04
C THR A 171 0.34 10.66 -3.07
N THR A 172 0.74 10.33 -4.28
CA THR A 172 -0.18 9.85 -5.32
C THR A 172 -0.46 8.36 -5.11
N PRO A 173 -1.72 7.90 -5.21
CA PRO A 173 -2.04 6.48 -5.15
C PRO A 173 -1.45 5.74 -6.36
N GLU A 174 -0.81 4.58 -6.13
CA GLU A 174 -0.18 3.77 -7.17
C GLU A 174 -1.17 3.14 -8.17
N HIS A 175 -2.46 3.12 -7.84
CA HIS A 175 -3.50 2.58 -8.69
C HIS A 175 -4.55 3.65 -8.95
N GLU A 176 -4.73 3.99 -10.23
CA GLU A 176 -5.79 4.83 -10.81
C GLU A 176 -7.16 4.18 -10.62
N LYS A 177 -7.59 4.00 -9.37
CA LYS A 177 -9.01 3.85 -9.06
C LYS A 177 -9.55 5.27 -8.91
N GLU A 178 -10.54 5.63 -9.73
CA GLU A 178 -11.13 6.97 -9.86
C GLU A 178 -11.52 7.62 -8.51
N ASP A 179 -11.68 6.84 -7.43
CA ASP A 179 -12.16 7.31 -6.13
C ASP A 179 -11.07 7.45 -5.03
N GLN A 180 -9.77 7.28 -5.34
CA GLN A 180 -8.73 7.45 -4.32
C GLN A 180 -8.19 8.88 -4.26
N THR A 181 -8.58 9.59 -3.19
CA THR A 181 -7.97 10.87 -2.82
C THR A 181 -6.50 10.67 -2.45
N PRO A 182 -5.59 11.58 -2.86
CA PRO A 182 -4.21 11.61 -2.39
C PRO A 182 -4.17 11.59 -0.86
N ASP A 183 -3.25 10.81 -0.29
CA ASP A 183 -2.99 10.87 1.14
C ASP A 183 -2.06 12.08 1.42
N GLU A 184 -2.49 12.95 2.34
CA GLU A 184 -1.73 14.13 2.77
C GLU A 184 -1.15 13.92 4.17
N HIS A 185 0.10 14.31 4.34
CA HIS A 185 0.81 14.27 5.60
C HIS A 185 1.38 15.64 5.92
N ILE A 186 0.85 16.29 6.97
CA ILE A 186 1.26 17.63 7.38
C ILE A 186 2.23 17.54 8.55
N PHE A 187 3.34 18.26 8.42
CA PHE A 187 4.41 18.34 9.40
C PHE A 187 4.75 19.79 9.69
N ALA A 188 5.07 20.06 10.96
CA ALA A 188 5.67 21.33 11.37
C ALA A 188 7.02 21.09 12.04
N CYS A 189 7.98 21.95 11.73
CA CYS A 189 9.33 21.91 12.26
C CYS A 189 9.43 22.74 13.55
N GLU A 190 10.50 22.52 14.33
CA GLU A 190 10.80 23.34 15.51
C GLU A 190 11.42 24.70 15.12
N SER A 191 12.02 24.80 13.94
CA SER A 191 12.68 26.01 13.43
C SER A 191 12.69 26.09 11.90
N GLU A 192 12.97 27.30 11.38
CA GLU A 192 13.16 27.56 9.93
C GLU A 192 14.39 26.86 9.35
N ASP A 193 15.43 26.70 10.16
CA ASP A 193 16.64 25.97 9.79
C ASP A 193 16.33 24.47 9.62
N ASP A 194 15.54 23.88 10.52
CA ASP A 194 15.09 22.50 10.39
C ASP A 194 14.20 22.32 9.17
N TYR A 195 13.27 23.24 8.91
CA TYR A 195 12.48 23.24 7.68
C TYR A 195 13.37 23.22 6.43
N SER A 196 14.35 24.12 6.37
CA SER A 196 15.29 24.20 5.25
C SER A 196 16.11 22.91 5.08
N LYS A 197 16.52 22.26 6.18
CA LYS A 197 17.22 20.97 6.14
C LYS A 197 16.33 19.85 5.63
N TRP A 198 15.07 19.80 6.05
CA TRP A 198 14.10 18.80 5.57
C TRP A 198 13.85 18.93 4.07
N VAL A 199 13.61 20.15 3.60
CA VAL A 199 13.40 20.42 2.16
C VAL A 199 14.63 19.99 1.36
N ARG A 200 15.84 20.37 1.79
CA ARG A 200 17.09 19.97 1.11
C ARG A 200 17.29 18.45 1.10
N ALA A 201 17.02 17.78 2.23
CA ALA A 201 17.18 16.33 2.32
C ALA A 201 16.19 15.60 1.39
N TYR A 202 14.96 16.10 1.30
CA TYR A 202 13.95 15.60 0.38
C TYR A 202 14.33 15.82 -1.10
N GLU A 203 14.78 17.03 -1.46
CA GLU A 203 15.23 17.34 -2.83
C GLU A 203 16.45 16.50 -3.24
N SER A 204 17.42 16.34 -2.34
CA SER A 204 18.60 15.50 -2.59
C SER A 204 18.21 14.06 -2.91
N LEU A 205 17.25 13.49 -2.18
CA LEU A 205 16.79 12.12 -2.41
C LEU A 205 16.05 11.99 -3.75
N LYS A 206 15.22 12.98 -4.10
CA LYS A 206 14.54 13.00 -5.41
C LYS A 206 15.51 13.00 -6.59
N MET A 207 16.59 13.77 -6.49
CA MET A 207 17.58 13.85 -7.56
C MET A 207 18.37 12.55 -7.72
N GLU A 208 18.66 11.84 -6.63
CA GLU A 208 19.39 10.56 -6.67
C GLU A 208 18.61 9.45 -7.36
N VAL A 209 17.28 9.43 -7.26
CA VAL A 209 16.43 8.43 -7.91
C VAL A 209 16.17 8.73 -9.39
N MET A 210 16.32 9.99 -9.81
CA MET A 210 16.13 10.43 -11.20
C MET A 210 17.41 10.42 -12.04
N GLY A 211 18.59 10.25 -11.43
CA GLY A 211 19.89 10.21 -12.10
C GLY A 211 20.34 8.80 -12.44
#